data_AF-A0AAW2ZA56-F1
#
_entry.id   AF-A0AAW2ZA56-F1
#
_cell.length_a   1.000
_cell.length_b   1.000
_cell.length_c   1.000
_cell.angle_alpha   90.00
_cell.angle_beta   90.00
_cell.angle_gamma   90.00
#
_symmetry.space_group_name_H-M   'P 1'
#
loop_
_entity.id
_entity.type
_entity.pdbx_description
1 polymer ?
#
loop_
_entity_poly.entity_id
_entity_poly.type
_entity_poly.pdbx_seq_one_letter_code
_entity_poly.pdbx_strand_id
1 'polypeptide(L)'
;MSLLELFEYILTLLPKEQHEYRVLYLKAAIKLSSGKTEQADPTLHLLMGREYKENGEYKEANQHYCRSESPEEHAELVQQWSRKGNDDEFDMFAARSILQILCLKKVNYAQRFFDHYITLYNEKDALTPLLNFIDFLFTSITNRSKSLFEYLKIQYKPALNRDPEYESLLKTIGESYFGIRVQESGLAGLFSSFASMLGGPNQSRQ
;
A
#
# COMPACT_ATOMS: atom_id res chain seq x y z
N MET A 1 -4.39 -12.24 30.41
CA MET A 1 -5.08 -11.62 29.27
C MET A 1 -4.37 -10.32 28.95
N SER A 2 -3.70 -10.24 27.81
CA SER A 2 -3.09 -9.02 27.29
C SER A 2 -4.16 -8.03 26.81
N LEU A 3 -3.79 -6.77 26.55
CA LEU A 3 -4.72 -5.78 26.00
C LEU A 3 -5.23 -6.19 24.60
N LEU A 4 -4.35 -6.80 23.79
CA LEU A 4 -4.72 -7.34 22.49
C LEU A 4 -5.72 -8.50 22.61
N GLU A 5 -5.45 -9.47 23.49
CA GLU A 5 -6.36 -10.59 23.75
C GLU A 5 -7.73 -10.12 24.25
N LEU A 6 -7.77 -9.06 25.07
CA LEU A 6 -9.03 -8.44 25.49
C LEU A 6 -9.76 -7.82 24.30
N PHE A 7 -9.04 -7.15 23.38
CA PHE A 7 -9.67 -6.55 22.22
C PHE A 7 -10.26 -7.60 21.27
N GLU A 8 -9.51 -8.68 21.02
CA GLU A 8 -9.98 -9.83 20.26
C GLU A 8 -11.22 -10.45 20.90
N TYR A 9 -11.17 -10.70 22.21
CA TYR A 9 -12.28 -11.29 22.94
C TYR A 9 -13.55 -10.44 22.84
N ILE A 10 -13.47 -9.13 23.12
CA ILE A 10 -14.64 -8.24 23.01
C ILE A 10 -15.16 -8.21 21.58
N LEU A 11 -14.29 -8.19 20.56
CA LEU A 11 -14.73 -8.27 19.17
C LEU A 11 -15.55 -9.55 18.91
N THR A 12 -15.21 -10.69 19.52
CA THR A 12 -16.01 -11.92 19.36
C THR A 12 -17.40 -11.84 20.02
N LEU A 13 -17.58 -10.95 21.00
CA LEU A 13 -18.85 -10.72 21.67
C LEU A 13 -19.78 -9.75 20.92
N LEU A 14 -19.24 -8.94 20.01
CA LEU A 14 -20.03 -8.00 19.21
C LEU A 14 -20.76 -8.73 18.07
N PRO A 15 -22.10 -8.58 17.91
CA PRO A 15 -22.86 -9.24 16.84
C PRO A 15 -22.31 -8.89 15.45
N LYS A 16 -22.11 -9.90 14.59
CA LYS A 16 -21.51 -9.72 13.26
C LYS A 16 -22.36 -8.80 12.35
N GLU A 17 -23.66 -8.76 12.56
CA GLU A 17 -24.60 -7.92 11.82
C GLU A 17 -24.41 -6.42 12.11
N GLN A 18 -23.75 -6.09 13.23
CA GLN A 18 -23.48 -4.72 13.65
C GLN A 18 -22.13 -4.21 13.13
N HIS A 19 -21.94 -4.27 11.81
CA HIS A 19 -20.69 -3.89 11.14
C HIS A 19 -20.16 -2.51 11.60
N GLU A 20 -21.02 -1.48 11.58
CA GLU A 20 -20.61 -0.12 11.96
C GLU A 20 -20.07 -0.04 13.39
N TYR A 21 -20.71 -0.73 14.35
CA TYR A 21 -20.25 -0.76 15.74
C TYR A 21 -18.93 -1.52 15.89
N ARG A 22 -18.76 -2.63 15.15
CA ARG A 22 -17.52 -3.40 15.14
C ARG A 22 -16.36 -2.59 14.56
N VAL A 23 -16.60 -1.83 13.50
CA VAL A 23 -15.63 -0.88 12.93
C VAL A 23 -15.30 0.24 13.90
N LEU A 24 -16.29 0.86 14.55
CA LEU A 24 -16.06 1.91 15.54
C LEU A 24 -15.22 1.40 16.72
N TYR A 25 -15.53 0.20 17.19
CA TYR A 25 -14.80 -0.48 18.24
C TYR A 25 -13.33 -0.72 17.82
N LEU A 26 -13.09 -1.31 16.65
CA LEU A 26 -11.75 -1.57 16.15
C LEU A 26 -10.96 -0.28 15.90
N LYS A 27 -11.60 0.79 15.44
CA LYS A 27 -10.96 2.12 15.30
C LYS A 27 -10.46 2.63 16.65
N ALA A 28 -11.26 2.48 17.70
CA ALA A 28 -10.86 2.83 19.06
C ALA A 28 -9.70 1.93 19.55
N ALA A 29 -9.77 0.62 19.32
CA ALA A 29 -8.71 -0.32 19.69
C ALA A 29 -7.38 0.00 18.99
N ILE A 30 -7.39 0.23 17.68
CA ILE A 30 -6.21 0.64 16.90
C ILE A 30 -5.60 1.91 17.51
N LYS A 31 -6.41 2.94 17.76
CA LYS A 31 -5.96 4.20 18.36
C LYS A 31 -5.38 4.01 19.78
N LEU A 32 -5.92 3.11 20.58
CA LEU A 32 -5.41 2.82 21.92
C LEU A 32 -4.10 2.04 21.86
N SER A 33 -3.97 1.10 20.92
CA SER A 33 -2.76 0.30 20.75
C SER A 33 -1.55 1.08 20.24
N SER A 34 -1.76 2.14 19.43
CA SER A 34 -0.66 2.92 18.85
C SER A 34 0.13 3.74 19.88
N GLY A 35 -0.42 3.95 21.08
CA GLY A 35 0.29 4.53 22.23
C GLY A 35 1.16 5.74 21.87
N LYS A 36 2.46 5.65 22.17
CA LYS A 36 3.49 6.65 21.81
C LYS A 36 4.33 6.25 20.58
N THR A 37 4.17 5.04 20.08
CA THR A 37 5.01 4.46 19.02
C THR A 37 4.53 4.83 17.61
N GLU A 38 3.39 5.54 17.50
CA GLU A 38 2.70 5.93 16.25
C GLU A 38 2.25 4.76 15.35
N GLN A 39 2.68 3.53 15.65
CA GLN A 39 2.30 2.30 14.97
C GLN A 39 1.37 1.49 15.86
N ALA A 40 0.14 1.30 15.39
CA ALA A 40 -0.84 0.41 16.01
C ALA A 40 -0.45 -1.06 15.81
N ASP A 41 -1.02 -1.94 16.64
CA ASP A 41 -0.78 -3.38 16.54
C ASP A 41 -1.25 -3.92 15.18
N PRO A 42 -0.40 -4.60 14.39
CA PRO A 42 -0.76 -5.14 13.08
C PRO A 42 -1.94 -6.14 13.13
N THR A 43 -2.15 -6.80 14.26
CA THR A 43 -3.26 -7.75 14.47
C THR A 43 -4.60 -7.02 14.47
N LEU A 44 -4.67 -5.82 15.05
CA LEU A 44 -5.89 -5.02 15.01
C LEU A 44 -6.19 -4.51 13.60
N HIS A 45 -5.15 -4.20 12.82
CA HIS A 45 -5.31 -3.92 11.39
C HIS A 45 -5.81 -5.15 10.62
N LEU A 46 -5.32 -6.35 10.93
CA LEU A 46 -5.83 -7.59 10.34
C LEU A 46 -7.33 -7.79 10.63
N LEU A 47 -7.74 -7.63 11.89
CA LEU A 47 -9.14 -7.80 12.31
C LEU A 47 -10.06 -6.79 11.61
N MET A 48 -9.62 -5.54 11.48
CA MET A 48 -10.35 -4.53 10.71
C MET A 48 -10.43 -4.89 9.22
N GLY A 49 -9.34 -5.40 8.64
CA GLY A 49 -9.32 -5.85 7.26
C GLY A 49 -10.33 -6.99 7.01
N ARG A 50 -10.41 -7.96 7.92
CA ARG A 50 -11.40 -9.05 7.89
C ARG A 50 -12.83 -8.54 8.03
N GLU A 51 -13.06 -7.59 8.94
CA GLU A 51 -14.37 -6.97 9.15
C GLU A 51 -14.89 -6.29 7.87
N TYR A 52 -14.05 -5.48 7.23
CA TYR A 52 -14.39 -4.84 5.95
C TYR A 52 -14.58 -5.87 4.82
N LYS A 53 -13.74 -6.90 4.74
CA LYS A 53 -13.87 -8.00 3.77
C LYS A 53 -15.22 -8.70 3.89
N GLU A 54 -15.61 -9.09 5.11
CA GLU A 54 -16.88 -9.79 5.37
C GLU A 54 -18.10 -8.97 4.91
N ASN A 55 -17.98 -7.63 4.90
CA ASN A 55 -19.03 -6.70 4.47
C ASN A 55 -18.88 -6.21 3.02
N GLY A 56 -17.92 -6.76 2.26
CA GLY A 56 -17.71 -6.43 0.84
C GLY A 56 -16.99 -5.10 0.58
N GLU A 57 -16.42 -4.47 1.61
CA GLU A 57 -15.67 -3.21 1.56
C GLU A 57 -14.19 -3.49 1.27
N TYR A 58 -13.88 -4.01 0.07
CA TYR A 58 -12.53 -4.50 -0.25
C TYR A 58 -11.46 -3.42 -0.28
N LYS A 59 -11.82 -2.17 -0.64
CA LYS A 59 -10.87 -1.07 -0.70
C LYS A 59 -10.36 -0.71 0.68
N GLU A 60 -11.27 -0.56 1.63
CA GLU A 60 -11.02 -0.32 3.04
C GLU A 60 -10.27 -1.51 3.65
N ALA A 61 -10.70 -2.74 3.34
CA ALA A 61 -9.99 -3.95 3.75
C ALA A 61 -8.53 -3.94 3.30
N ASN A 62 -8.27 -3.70 2.00
CA ASN A 62 -6.92 -3.67 1.43
C ASN A 62 -6.01 -2.66 2.15
N GLN A 63 -6.52 -1.48 2.48
CA GLN A 63 -5.75 -0.46 3.23
C GLN A 63 -5.34 -0.95 4.62
N HIS A 64 -6.20 -1.70 5.29
CA HIS A 64 -5.91 -2.30 6.60
C HIS A 64 -4.96 -3.49 6.49
N TYR A 65 -5.11 -4.36 5.50
CA TYR A 65 -4.17 -5.45 5.25
C TYR A 65 -2.76 -4.96 4.92
N CYS A 66 -2.59 -3.85 4.18
CA CYS A 66 -1.27 -3.26 3.97
C CYS A 66 -0.50 -2.97 5.28
N ARG A 67 -1.22 -2.81 6.39
CA ARG A 67 -0.69 -2.52 7.74
C ARG A 67 -0.73 -3.74 8.68
N SER A 68 -1.20 -4.90 8.22
CA SER A 68 -1.23 -6.15 9.00
C SER A 68 0.03 -7.00 8.76
N GLU A 69 0.13 -8.17 9.39
CA GLU A 69 1.19 -9.17 9.15
C GLU A 69 0.64 -10.48 8.55
N SER A 70 -0.28 -10.40 7.58
CA SER A 70 -0.88 -11.56 6.90
C SER A 70 -0.88 -11.45 5.37
N PRO A 71 0.28 -11.58 4.72
CA PRO A 71 0.43 -11.36 3.28
C PRO A 71 -0.35 -12.36 2.42
N GLU A 72 -0.44 -13.63 2.82
CA GLU A 72 -1.17 -14.65 2.05
C GLU A 72 -2.69 -14.39 2.06
N GLU A 73 -3.25 -14.08 3.24
CA GLU A 73 -4.67 -13.72 3.36
C GLU A 73 -4.99 -12.41 2.61
N HIS A 74 -4.05 -11.48 2.58
CA HIS A 74 -4.17 -10.26 1.79
C HIS A 74 -4.18 -10.57 0.28
N ALA A 75 -3.33 -11.47 -0.21
CA ALA A 75 -3.37 -11.90 -1.60
C ALA A 75 -4.71 -12.56 -1.96
N GLU A 76 -5.27 -13.39 -1.07
CA GLU A 76 -6.60 -13.97 -1.25
C GLU A 76 -7.72 -12.91 -1.26
N LEU A 77 -7.65 -11.91 -0.39
CA LEU A 77 -8.56 -10.75 -0.41
C LEU A 77 -8.52 -10.07 -1.78
N VAL A 78 -7.32 -9.78 -2.28
CA VAL A 78 -7.14 -9.04 -3.54
C VAL A 78 -7.61 -9.87 -4.73
N GLN A 79 -7.40 -11.19 -4.73
CA GLN A 79 -7.93 -12.08 -5.76
C GLN A 79 -9.47 -12.13 -5.73
N GLN A 80 -10.07 -12.19 -4.52
CA GLN A 80 -11.52 -12.13 -4.40
C GLN A 80 -12.07 -10.78 -4.88
N TRP A 81 -11.36 -9.69 -4.59
CA TRP A 81 -11.72 -8.36 -5.07
C TRP A 81 -11.64 -8.26 -6.60
N SER A 82 -10.57 -8.79 -7.20
CA SER A 82 -10.36 -8.71 -8.64
C SER A 82 -11.44 -9.44 -9.44
N ARG A 83 -11.95 -10.56 -8.90
CA ARG A 83 -13.06 -11.32 -9.50
C ARG A 83 -14.39 -10.57 -9.54
N LYS A 84 -14.50 -9.43 -8.83
CA LYS A 84 -15.65 -8.52 -8.92
C LYS A 84 -15.46 -7.43 -9.97
N GLY A 85 -14.24 -7.25 -10.48
CA GLY A 85 -13.91 -6.37 -11.59
C GLY A 85 -13.93 -7.11 -12.93
N ASN A 86 -13.24 -6.55 -13.93
CA ASN A 86 -13.09 -7.22 -15.22
C ASN A 86 -12.01 -8.31 -15.14
N ASP A 87 -12.20 -9.39 -15.90
CA ASP A 87 -11.29 -10.55 -15.88
C ASP A 87 -9.84 -10.19 -16.29
N ASP A 88 -9.66 -9.15 -17.10
CA ASP A 88 -8.35 -8.67 -17.58
C ASP A 88 -7.65 -7.68 -16.62
N GLU A 89 -8.27 -7.35 -15.48
CA GLU A 89 -7.74 -6.39 -14.50
C GLU A 89 -7.06 -7.03 -13.29
N PHE A 90 -7.06 -8.37 -13.17
CA PHE A 90 -6.56 -9.05 -11.98
C PHE A 90 -5.11 -8.68 -11.63
N ASP A 91 -4.26 -8.45 -12.63
CA ASP A 91 -2.88 -8.03 -12.42
C ASP A 91 -2.78 -6.60 -11.88
N MET A 92 -3.74 -5.73 -12.22
CA MET A 92 -3.81 -4.37 -11.70
C MET A 92 -4.14 -4.34 -10.21
N PHE A 93 -5.07 -5.19 -9.76
CA PHE A 93 -5.40 -5.30 -8.33
C PHE A 93 -4.19 -5.73 -7.49
N ALA A 94 -3.42 -6.71 -7.98
CA ALA A 94 -2.18 -7.13 -7.34
C ALA A 94 -1.11 -6.04 -7.35
N ALA A 95 -0.84 -5.44 -8.52
CA ALA A 95 0.17 -4.41 -8.67
C ALA A 95 -0.11 -3.20 -7.75
N ARG A 96 -1.36 -2.71 -7.71
CA ARG A 96 -1.74 -1.62 -6.79
C ARG A 96 -1.42 -1.97 -5.33
N SER A 97 -1.85 -3.15 -4.90
CA SER A 97 -1.67 -3.60 -3.51
C SER A 97 -0.19 -3.73 -3.16
N ILE A 98 0.61 -4.35 -4.03
CA ILE A 98 2.06 -4.52 -3.86
C ILE A 98 2.78 -3.18 -3.80
N LEU A 99 2.45 -2.24 -4.70
CA LEU A 99 3.04 -0.90 -4.69
C LEU A 99 2.68 -0.13 -3.41
N GLN A 100 1.45 -0.24 -2.91
CA GLN A 100 1.03 0.34 -1.62
C GLN A 100 1.79 -0.28 -0.43
N ILE A 101 1.97 -1.61 -0.40
CA ILE A 101 2.77 -2.30 0.62
C ILE A 101 4.23 -1.84 0.57
N LEU A 102 4.81 -1.70 -0.62
CA LEU A 102 6.18 -1.23 -0.81
C LEU A 102 6.36 0.22 -0.33
N CYS A 103 5.37 1.08 -0.49
CA CYS A 103 5.39 2.44 0.09
C CYS A 103 5.47 2.42 1.63
N LEU A 104 4.98 1.37 2.27
CA LEU A 104 5.10 1.16 3.73
C LEU A 104 6.43 0.50 4.13
N LYS A 105 7.37 0.35 3.20
CA LYS A 105 8.70 -0.26 3.42
C LYS A 105 8.67 -1.76 3.78
N LYS A 106 7.57 -2.45 3.47
CA LYS A 106 7.36 -3.88 3.80
C LYS A 106 7.72 -4.82 2.64
N VAL A 107 9.00 -4.87 2.27
CA VAL A 107 9.46 -5.66 1.10
C VAL A 107 9.16 -7.16 1.25
N ASN A 108 9.48 -7.76 2.41
CA ASN A 108 9.25 -9.19 2.63
C ASN A 108 7.75 -9.54 2.57
N TYR A 109 6.89 -8.68 3.13
CA TYR A 109 5.44 -8.84 3.03
C TYR A 109 4.98 -8.81 1.57
N ALA A 110 5.45 -7.82 0.80
CA ALA A 110 5.10 -7.66 -0.61
C ALA A 110 5.54 -8.86 -1.46
N GLN A 111 6.72 -9.42 -1.20
CA GLN A 111 7.21 -10.63 -1.88
C GLN A 111 6.34 -11.85 -1.55
N ARG A 112 6.08 -12.10 -0.26
CA ARG A 112 5.18 -13.22 0.15
C ARG A 112 3.78 -13.08 -0.42
N PHE A 113 3.24 -11.86 -0.44
CA PHE A 113 1.98 -11.56 -1.10
C PHE A 113 2.05 -11.96 -2.58
N PHE A 114 3.08 -11.51 -3.30
CA PHE A 114 3.24 -11.76 -4.74
C PHE A 114 3.36 -13.26 -5.02
N ASP A 115 4.24 -13.95 -4.30
CA ASP A 115 4.49 -15.39 -4.42
C ASP A 115 3.20 -16.19 -4.19
N HIS A 116 2.40 -15.84 -3.17
CA HIS A 116 1.11 -16.50 -2.94
C HIS A 116 0.11 -16.16 -4.04
N TYR A 117 0.00 -14.88 -4.40
CA TYR A 117 -0.98 -14.40 -5.39
C TYR A 117 -0.83 -15.10 -6.73
N ILE A 118 0.40 -15.26 -7.23
CA ILE A 118 0.63 -15.95 -8.51
C ILE A 118 0.19 -17.42 -8.47
N THR A 119 0.25 -18.09 -7.31
CA THR A 119 -0.23 -19.48 -7.18
C THR A 119 -1.75 -19.60 -7.23
N LEU A 120 -2.48 -18.50 -7.02
CA LEU A 120 -3.95 -18.47 -7.11
C LEU A 120 -4.47 -18.46 -8.56
N TYR A 121 -3.57 -18.36 -9.54
CA TYR A 121 -3.84 -18.34 -10.97
C TYR A 121 -3.03 -19.42 -11.68
N ASN A 122 -3.42 -19.77 -12.92
CA ASN A 122 -2.61 -20.67 -13.73
C ASN A 122 -1.34 -19.96 -14.22
N GLU A 123 -0.27 -20.71 -14.50
CA GLU A 123 1.01 -20.15 -14.96
C GLU A 123 0.87 -19.18 -16.13
N LYS A 124 -0.02 -19.46 -17.09
CA LYS A 124 -0.24 -18.59 -18.26
C LYS A 124 -0.85 -17.24 -17.89
N ASP A 125 -1.75 -17.24 -16.92
CA ASP A 125 -2.45 -16.03 -16.50
C ASP A 125 -1.47 -15.15 -15.71
N ALA A 126 -0.58 -15.73 -14.90
CA ALA A 126 0.41 -15.00 -14.11
C ALA A 126 1.50 -14.25 -14.94
N LEU A 127 1.62 -14.52 -16.25
CA LEU A 127 2.70 -13.98 -17.11
C LEU A 127 2.37 -12.61 -17.74
N THR A 128 1.65 -11.73 -17.04
CA THR A 128 1.34 -10.40 -17.61
C THR A 128 2.57 -9.48 -17.59
N PRO A 129 2.66 -8.50 -18.52
CA PRO A 129 3.71 -7.49 -18.46
C PRO A 129 3.75 -6.74 -17.12
N LEU A 130 2.60 -6.50 -16.48
CA LEU A 130 2.54 -5.79 -15.22
C LEU A 130 3.08 -6.63 -14.05
N LEU A 131 2.77 -7.93 -13.99
CA LEU A 131 3.34 -8.82 -12.97
C LEU A 131 4.84 -9.05 -13.18
N ASN A 132 5.30 -9.16 -14.43
CA ASN A 132 6.73 -9.19 -14.75
C ASN A 132 7.45 -7.91 -14.29
N PHE A 133 6.83 -6.74 -14.46
CA PHE A 133 7.36 -5.48 -13.93
C PHE A 133 7.52 -5.53 -12.40
N ILE A 134 6.53 -6.07 -11.68
CA ILE A 134 6.58 -6.19 -10.22
C ILE A 134 7.73 -7.11 -9.77
N ASP A 135 7.93 -8.25 -10.43
CA ASP A 135 9.03 -9.16 -10.11
C ASP A 135 10.41 -8.48 -10.32
N PHE A 136 10.59 -7.80 -11.45
CA PHE A 136 11.80 -7.02 -11.71
C PHE A 136 11.95 -5.80 -10.77
N LEU A 137 10.84 -5.22 -10.31
CA LEU A 137 10.87 -4.15 -9.30
C LEU A 137 11.45 -4.68 -7.98
N PHE A 138 11.04 -5.86 -7.51
CA PHE A 138 11.67 -6.49 -6.33
C PHE A 138 13.17 -6.73 -6.53
N THR A 139 13.57 -7.19 -7.72
CA THR A 139 14.99 -7.35 -8.07
C THR A 139 15.73 -6.01 -8.00
N SER A 140 15.13 -4.93 -8.52
CA SER A 140 15.73 -3.60 -8.47
C SER A 140 15.90 -3.07 -7.04
N ILE A 141 14.91 -3.30 -6.17
CA ILE A 141 14.95 -2.92 -4.75
C ILE A 141 16.03 -3.72 -4.01
N THR A 142 16.08 -5.03 -4.21
CA THR A 142 17.05 -5.94 -3.59
C THR A 142 18.49 -5.55 -3.96
N ASN A 143 18.73 -5.26 -5.23
CA ASN A 143 20.03 -4.84 -5.74
C ASN A 143 20.34 -3.35 -5.52
N ARG A 144 19.39 -2.58 -4.95
CA ARG A 144 19.44 -1.11 -4.85
C ARG A 144 19.81 -0.42 -6.18
N SER A 145 19.38 -1.01 -7.29
CA SER A 145 19.75 -0.57 -8.63
C SER A 145 18.76 0.47 -9.13
N LYS A 146 19.07 1.75 -8.89
CA LYS A 146 18.31 2.89 -9.41
C LYS A 146 18.19 2.85 -10.94
N SER A 147 19.26 2.48 -11.64
CA SER A 147 19.27 2.41 -13.11
C SER A 147 18.28 1.37 -13.62
N LEU A 148 18.19 0.20 -12.97
CA LEU A 148 17.20 -0.81 -13.32
C LEU A 148 15.78 -0.29 -13.05
N PHE A 149 15.53 0.33 -11.91
CA PHE A 149 14.23 0.91 -11.57
C PHE A 149 13.74 1.92 -12.62
N GLU A 150 14.58 2.89 -13.01
CA GLU A 150 14.20 3.88 -14.03
C GLU A 150 14.04 3.25 -15.42
N TYR A 151 14.87 2.27 -15.77
CA TYR A 151 14.75 1.52 -17.02
C TYR A 151 13.41 0.76 -17.09
N LEU A 152 13.02 0.06 -16.02
CA LEU A 152 11.76 -0.67 -15.94
C LEU A 152 10.56 0.26 -16.13
N LYS A 153 10.56 1.45 -15.51
CA LYS A 153 9.50 2.44 -15.69
C LYS A 153 9.31 2.87 -17.14
N ILE A 154 10.41 2.99 -17.89
CA ILE A 154 10.36 3.34 -19.32
C ILE A 154 9.81 2.17 -20.14
N GLN A 155 10.34 0.96 -19.94
CA GLN A 155 9.97 -0.21 -20.74
C GLN A 155 8.52 -0.67 -20.51
N TYR A 156 8.06 -0.63 -19.26
CA TYR A 156 6.72 -1.08 -18.88
C TYR A 156 5.67 0.04 -18.87
N LYS A 157 5.99 1.20 -19.43
CA LYS A 157 5.08 2.37 -19.48
C LYS A 157 3.66 2.04 -19.98
N PRO A 158 3.45 1.21 -21.03
CA PRO A 158 2.09 0.85 -21.45
C PRO A 158 1.29 0.10 -20.37
N ALA A 159 1.94 -0.80 -19.63
CA ALA A 159 1.30 -1.53 -18.52
C ALA A 159 1.05 -0.63 -17.30
N LEU A 160 2.01 0.27 -17.01
CA LEU A 160 1.91 1.21 -15.89
C LEU A 160 0.84 2.28 -16.11
N ASN A 161 0.64 2.72 -17.35
CA ASN A 161 -0.36 3.74 -17.69
C ASN A 161 -1.82 3.25 -17.57
N ARG A 162 -2.05 1.96 -17.31
CA ARG A 162 -3.40 1.41 -17.06
C ARG A 162 -4.02 1.96 -15.77
N ASP A 163 -3.20 2.36 -14.79
CA ASP A 163 -3.66 2.97 -13.55
C ASP A 163 -2.83 4.23 -13.21
N PRO A 164 -3.45 5.43 -13.21
CA PRO A 164 -2.79 6.68 -12.82
C PRO A 164 -2.21 6.67 -11.40
N GLU A 165 -2.75 5.87 -10.47
CA GLU A 165 -2.28 5.82 -9.08
C GLU A 165 -0.83 5.30 -8.99
N TYR A 166 -0.42 4.43 -9.92
CA TYR A 166 0.93 3.84 -9.93
C TYR A 166 2.04 4.87 -10.01
N GLU A 167 1.82 5.99 -10.70
CA GLU A 167 2.84 7.04 -10.78
C GLU A 167 3.19 7.60 -9.40
N SER A 168 2.18 7.87 -8.57
CA SER A 168 2.36 8.41 -7.21
C SER A 168 3.02 7.39 -6.27
N LEU A 169 2.66 6.12 -6.40
CA LEU A 169 3.24 5.03 -5.60
C LEU A 169 4.71 4.78 -6.00
N LEU A 170 4.99 4.70 -7.30
CA LEU A 170 6.35 4.54 -7.82
C LEU A 170 7.24 5.74 -7.49
N LYS A 171 6.68 6.95 -7.44
CA LYS A 171 7.41 8.13 -6.94
C LYS A 171 7.86 7.92 -5.49
N THR A 172 6.95 7.50 -4.62
CA THR A 172 7.22 7.24 -3.19
C THR A 172 8.24 6.11 -3.01
N ILE A 173 8.15 5.06 -3.82
CA ILE A 173 9.13 3.95 -3.86
C ILE A 173 10.50 4.46 -4.35
N GLY A 174 10.51 5.27 -5.40
CA GLY A 174 11.70 5.94 -5.94
C GLY A 174 12.47 6.73 -4.89
N GLU A 175 11.75 7.53 -4.12
CA GLU A 175 12.28 8.30 -2.99
C GLU A 175 12.78 7.37 -1.87
N SER A 176 11.98 6.38 -1.47
CA SER A 176 12.22 5.55 -0.29
C SER A 176 13.36 4.54 -0.45
N TYR A 177 13.50 3.92 -1.62
CA TYR A 177 14.47 2.83 -1.84
C TYR A 177 15.68 3.24 -2.68
N PHE A 178 15.56 4.29 -3.52
CA PHE A 178 16.60 4.69 -4.45
C PHE A 178 17.09 6.12 -4.23
N GLY A 179 16.53 6.85 -3.25
CA GLY A 179 16.92 8.23 -2.95
C GLY A 179 16.68 9.20 -4.11
N ILE A 180 15.73 8.89 -5.00
CA ILE A 180 15.37 9.77 -6.12
C ILE A 180 14.64 10.97 -5.54
N ARG A 181 15.34 12.11 -5.45
CA ARG A 181 14.69 13.37 -5.11
C ARG A 181 13.85 13.80 -6.30
N VAL A 182 12.54 13.91 -6.08
CA VAL A 182 11.65 14.46 -7.09
C VAL A 182 11.91 15.94 -7.11
N GLN A 183 12.56 16.40 -8.17
CA GLN A 183 12.63 17.82 -8.47
C GLN A 183 11.17 18.26 -8.67
N GLU A 184 10.64 19.07 -7.74
CA GLU A 184 9.31 19.65 -7.94
C GLU A 184 9.30 20.32 -9.30
N SER A 185 8.43 19.82 -10.19
CA SER A 185 8.31 20.29 -11.56
C SER A 185 8.27 21.81 -11.58
N GLY A 186 9.08 22.40 -12.45
CA GLY A 186 9.58 23.78 -12.37
C GLY A 186 8.57 24.90 -12.18
N LEU A 187 7.26 24.69 -12.31
CA LEU A 187 6.28 25.72 -11.98
C LEU A 187 6.19 25.99 -10.47
N ALA A 188 6.11 24.95 -9.62
CA ALA A 188 6.03 25.14 -8.17
C ALA A 188 7.33 25.73 -7.59
N GLY A 189 8.48 25.28 -8.10
CA GLY A 189 9.80 25.82 -7.76
C GLY A 189 10.03 27.25 -8.29
N LEU A 190 9.46 27.61 -9.44
CA LEU A 190 9.49 28.98 -9.94
C LEU A 190 8.57 29.87 -9.11
N PHE A 191 7.38 29.43 -8.71
CA PHE A 191 6.50 30.19 -7.81
C PHE A 191 7.12 30.42 -6.44
N SER A 192 7.80 29.43 -5.85
CA SER A 192 8.49 29.61 -4.57
C SER A 192 9.71 30.53 -4.68
N SER A 193 10.44 30.46 -5.80
CA SER A 193 11.55 31.38 -6.12
C SER A 193 11.06 32.81 -6.37
N PHE A 194 9.94 32.98 -7.08
CA PHE A 194 9.34 34.29 -7.36
C PHE A 194 8.72 34.91 -6.10
N ALA A 195 8.08 34.10 -5.25
CA ALA A 195 7.56 34.53 -3.96
C ALA A 195 8.69 34.93 -3.00
N SER A 196 9.81 34.21 -3.01
CA SER A 196 11.02 34.56 -2.23
C SER A 196 11.73 35.80 -2.78
N MET A 197 11.56 36.11 -4.07
CA MET A 197 12.12 37.28 -4.71
C MET A 197 11.23 38.53 -4.58
N LEU A 198 9.91 38.35 -4.41
CA LEU A 198 8.95 39.44 -4.12
C LEU A 198 8.71 39.68 -2.62
N GLY A 199 8.99 38.70 -1.77
CA GLY A 199 8.95 38.79 -0.32
C GLY A 199 10.34 39.08 0.25
N GLY A 200 10.76 40.34 0.18
CA GLY A 200 12.06 40.77 0.72
C GLY A 200 12.21 40.51 2.25
N PRO A 201 13.45 40.40 2.75
CA PRO A 201 13.73 40.20 4.16
C PRO A 201 13.59 41.50 4.96
N ASN A 202 12.80 41.46 6.05
CA ASN A 202 12.85 42.37 7.19
C ASN A 202 12.16 41.65 8.36
N GLN A 203 12.69 41.54 9.58
CA GLN A 203 13.93 42.03 10.16
C GLN A 203 14.15 41.26 11.47
N SER A 204 15.42 41.23 11.87
CA SER A 204 16.00 40.85 13.17
C SER A 204 15.17 41.10 14.44
N ARG A 205 15.41 40.19 15.42
CA ARG A 205 15.60 40.42 16.86
C ARG A 205 15.19 41.80 17.39
N GLN A 206 14.24 41.80 18.33
CA GLN A 206 14.43 42.24 19.72
C GLN A 206 13.44 41.47 20.61
#